data_AF-A0A0P0M6W9-F1
#
_entry.id   AF-A0A0P0M6W9-F1
#
_cell.length_a   1.000
_cell.length_b   1.000
_cell.length_c   1.000
_cell.angle_alpha   90.00
_cell.angle_beta   90.00
_cell.angle_gamma   90.00
#
_symmetry.space_group_name_H-M   'P 1'
#
loop_
_entity.id
_entity.type
_entity.pdbx_description
1 polymer ?
#
loop_
_entity_poly.entity_id
_entity_poly.type
_entity_poly.pdbx_seq_one_letter_code
_entity_poly.pdbx_strand_id
1 'polypeptide(L)'
;MTLLVHSPEAANDLEELVDFLLASRPEHAVETVDLVLDALSVLERHPLMGRPVAQGMRELVISRGRSGYLALYAFDAAADVVFVLAIKHQREQDYH
;
A
#
# COMPACT_ATOMS: atom_id res chain seq x y z
N MET A 1 14.45 12.67 -4.44
CA MET A 1 13.95 11.71 -3.43
C MET A 1 12.51 12.11 -3.28
N THR A 2 11.61 11.30 -3.85
CA THR A 2 10.20 11.63 -3.95
C THR A 2 9.57 11.57 -2.56
N LEU A 3 8.77 12.57 -2.20
CA LEU A 3 8.08 12.58 -0.91
C LEU A 3 6.93 11.57 -0.94
N LEU A 4 6.83 10.72 0.08
CA LEU A 4 5.70 9.82 0.26
C LEU A 4 4.73 10.41 1.30
N VAL A 5 3.46 10.52 0.93
CA VAL A 5 2.37 10.93 1.84
C VAL A 5 1.23 9.93 1.78
N HIS A 6 0.54 9.76 2.90
CA HIS A 6 -0.63 8.90 3.01
C HIS A 6 -1.89 9.75 3.14
N SER A 7 -2.97 9.34 2.49
CA SER A 7 -4.30 9.86 2.79
C SER A 7 -4.78 9.36 4.16
N PRO A 8 -5.78 10.04 4.77
CA PRO A 8 -6.43 9.53 5.98
C PRO A 8 -6.97 8.10 5.79
N GLU A 9 -7.48 7.77 4.60
CA GLU A 9 -7.99 6.44 4.28
C GLU A 9 -6.86 5.41 4.29
N ALA A 10 -5.71 5.69 3.68
CA ALA A 10 -4.55 4.79 3.71
C ALA A 10 -3.98 4.59 5.11
N ALA A 11 -4.04 5.62 5.97
CA ALA A 11 -3.66 5.50 7.37
C ALA A 11 -4.62 4.59 8.14
N ASN A 12 -5.92 4.77 7.96
CA ASN A 12 -6.96 3.91 8.56
C ASN A 12 -6.83 2.46 8.08
N ASP A 13 -6.55 2.24 6.81
CA ASP A 13 -6.32 0.89 6.24
C ASP A 13 -5.13 0.18 6.93
N LEU A 14 -4.07 0.91 7.29
CA LEU A 14 -2.94 0.35 8.06
C LEU A 14 -3.33 0.03 9.49
N GLU A 15 -4.10 0.89 10.15
CA GLU A 15 -4.59 0.64 11.51
C GLU A 15 -5.50 -0.60 11.56
N GLU A 16 -6.46 -0.70 10.63
CA GLU A 16 -7.34 -1.86 10.50
C GLU A 16 -6.56 -3.14 10.19
N LEU A 17 -5.53 -3.05 9.35
CA LEU A 17 -4.63 -4.18 9.07
C LEU A 17 -3.91 -4.64 10.34
N VAL A 18 -3.37 -3.72 11.13
CA VAL A 18 -2.70 -4.03 12.40
C VAL A 18 -3.66 -4.73 13.35
N ASP A 19 -4.85 -4.17 13.55
CA ASP A 19 -5.86 -4.72 14.45
C ASP A 19 -6.31 -6.12 14.01
N PHE A 20 -6.56 -6.31 12.71
CA PHE A 20 -6.89 -7.61 12.14
C PHE A 20 -5.78 -8.65 12.36
N LEU A 21 -4.53 -8.27 12.14
CA LEU A 21 -3.40 -9.17 12.31
C LEU A 21 -3.18 -9.54 13.78
N LEU A 22 -3.29 -8.58 14.70
CA LEU A 22 -3.18 -8.84 16.14
C LEU A 22 -4.30 -9.77 16.63
N ALA A 23 -5.51 -9.63 16.10
CA ALA A 23 -6.64 -10.48 16.47
C ALA A 23 -6.57 -11.90 15.85
N SER A 24 -6.05 -12.02 14.62
CA SER A 24 -6.12 -13.29 13.87
C SER A 24 -4.82 -14.09 13.82
N ARG A 25 -3.67 -13.41 13.72
CA ARG A 25 -2.32 -13.98 13.51
C ARG A 25 -1.23 -13.07 14.11
N PRO A 26 -1.23 -12.86 15.44
CA PRO A 26 -0.33 -11.91 16.10
C PRO A 26 1.16 -12.22 15.87
N GLU A 27 1.51 -13.50 15.68
CA GLU A 27 2.87 -13.95 15.38
C GLU A 27 3.40 -13.39 14.04
N HIS A 28 2.52 -12.96 13.15
CA HIS A 28 2.84 -12.41 11.84
C HIS A 28 2.61 -10.90 11.73
N ALA A 29 2.06 -10.25 12.76
CA ALA A 29 1.60 -8.87 12.67
C ALA A 29 2.74 -7.90 12.31
N VAL A 30 3.83 -7.93 13.09
CA VAL A 30 5.00 -7.05 12.88
C VAL A 30 5.61 -7.26 11.49
N GLU A 31 5.93 -8.51 11.14
CA GLU A 31 6.53 -8.83 9.83
C GLU A 31 5.62 -8.42 8.66
N THR A 32 4.30 -8.44 8.82
CA THR A 32 3.37 -8.03 7.77
C THR A 32 3.34 -6.53 7.58
N VAL A 33 3.31 -5.78 8.67
CA VAL A 33 3.31 -4.31 8.64
C VAL A 33 4.63 -3.82 8.06
N ASP A 34 5.76 -4.38 8.52
CA ASP A 34 7.09 -4.04 8.01
C ASP A 34 7.19 -4.30 6.50
N LEU A 35 6.69 -5.44 6.03
CA LEU A 35 6.64 -5.76 4.59
C LEU A 35 5.87 -4.71 3.78
N VAL A 36 4.73 -4.25 4.30
CA VAL A 36 3.91 -3.23 3.61
C VAL A 36 4.65 -1.90 3.58
N LEU A 37 5.19 -1.44 4.72
CA LEU A 37 5.91 -0.18 4.81
C LEU A 37 7.19 -0.17 3.95
N ASP A 38 7.95 -1.26 3.96
CA ASP A 38 9.14 -1.43 3.13
C ASP A 38 8.78 -1.33 1.64
N ALA A 39 7.68 -1.96 1.21
CA ALA A 39 7.24 -1.88 -0.18
C ALA A 39 6.82 -0.45 -0.56
N LEU A 40 6.15 0.28 0.32
CA LEU A 40 5.80 1.69 0.09
C LEU A 40 7.04 2.57 -0.03
N SER A 41 8.08 2.33 0.78
CA SER A 41 9.34 3.10 0.73
C SER A 41 10.04 3.04 -0.63
N VAL A 42 9.83 1.97 -1.42
CA VAL A 42 10.40 1.85 -2.77
C VAL A 42 9.86 2.94 -3.71
N LEU A 43 8.64 3.43 -3.46
CA LEU A 43 8.02 4.48 -4.29
C LEU A 43 8.76 5.82 -4.19
N GLU A 44 9.55 6.05 -3.15
CA GLU A 44 10.40 7.26 -3.03
C GLU A 44 11.52 7.32 -4.09
N ARG A 45 11.90 6.16 -4.63
CA ARG A 45 12.95 6.01 -5.66
C ARG A 45 12.39 5.59 -7.01
N HIS A 46 11.27 4.87 -7.01
CA HIS A 46 10.68 4.30 -8.20
C HIS A 46 9.16 4.58 -8.27
N PRO A 47 8.72 5.85 -8.30
CA PRO A 47 7.29 6.20 -8.23
C PRO A 47 6.49 5.71 -9.44
N LEU A 48 7.14 5.38 -10.55
CA LEU A 48 6.49 4.88 -11.77
C LEU A 48 6.40 3.35 -11.86
N MET A 49 6.86 2.60 -10.84
CA MET A 49 6.94 1.13 -10.91
C MET A 49 5.59 0.42 -10.81
N GLY A 50 4.60 1.04 -10.17
CA GLY A 50 3.28 0.45 -9.98
C GLY A 50 2.54 0.27 -11.30
N ARG A 51 1.67 -0.74 -11.35
CA ARG A 51 0.81 -1.03 -12.49
C ARG A 51 -0.15 0.14 -12.73
N PRO A 52 -0.15 0.78 -13.91
CA PRO A 52 -1.12 1.83 -14.21
C PRO A 52 -2.55 1.31 -14.15
N VAL A 53 -3.45 2.11 -13.56
CA VAL A 53 -4.90 1.89 -13.57
C VAL A 53 -5.63 3.15 -14.05
N ALA A 54 -6.93 3.25 -13.82
CA ALA A 54 -7.73 4.40 -14.25
C ALA A 54 -7.30 5.71 -13.56
N GLN A 55 -7.64 6.84 -14.17
CA GLN A 55 -7.52 8.19 -13.58
C GLN A 55 -6.08 8.58 -13.15
N GLY A 56 -5.05 8.04 -13.80
CA GLY A 56 -3.65 8.37 -13.48
C GLY A 56 -3.12 7.73 -12.21
N MET A 57 -3.91 6.84 -11.58
CA MET A 57 -3.50 6.07 -10.42
C MET A 57 -2.69 4.84 -10.83
N ARG A 58 -2.02 4.26 -9.83
CA ARG A 58 -1.16 3.09 -9.95
C ARG A 58 -1.39 2.16 -8.77
N GLU A 59 -1.17 0.88 -9.03
CA GLU A 59 -1.22 -0.16 -8.01
C GLU A 59 0.16 -0.74 -7.78
N LEU A 60 0.61 -0.70 -6.53
CA LEU A 60 1.76 -1.46 -6.08
C LEU A 60 1.29 -2.80 -5.51
N VAL A 61 1.71 -3.89 -6.15
CA VAL A 61 1.44 -5.25 -5.69
C VAL A 61 2.51 -5.65 -4.68
N ILE A 62 2.10 -5.97 -3.45
CA ILE A 62 2.98 -6.35 -2.34
C ILE A 62 2.73 -7.83 -2.03
N SER A 63 3.68 -8.69 -2.37
CA SER A 63 3.48 -10.15 -2.30
C SER A 63 3.75 -10.70 -0.90
N ARG A 64 2.83 -11.52 -0.35
CA ARG A 64 2.99 -12.23 0.94
C ARG A 64 2.46 -13.67 0.87
N GLY A 65 3.31 -14.59 0.41
CA GLY A 65 2.94 -16.01 0.31
C GLY A 65 1.85 -16.26 -0.76
N ARG A 66 0.68 -16.79 -0.35
CA ARG A 66 -0.43 -17.15 -1.27
C ARG A 66 -1.42 -16.01 -1.53
N SER A 67 -1.29 -14.90 -0.81
CA SER A 67 -2.02 -13.65 -1.05
C SER A 67 -1.04 -12.47 -0.98
N GLY A 68 -1.54 -11.25 -1.02
CA GLY A 68 -0.72 -10.06 -0.90
C GLY A 68 -1.55 -8.86 -0.54
N TYR A 69 -0.90 -7.71 -0.55
CA TYR A 69 -1.52 -6.42 -0.38
C TYR A 69 -1.42 -5.63 -1.69
N LEU A 70 -2.31 -4.67 -1.84
CA LEU A 70 -2.35 -3.72 -2.94
C LEU A 70 -2.36 -2.33 -2.32
N ALA A 71 -1.37 -1.51 -2.69
CA ALA A 71 -1.41 -0.09 -2.39
C ALA A 71 -1.83 0.67 -3.65
N LEU A 72 -2.96 1.38 -3.57
CA LEU A 72 -3.38 2.32 -4.60
C LEU A 72 -2.70 3.64 -4.34
N TYR A 73 -2.04 4.21 -5.36
CA TYR A 73 -1.34 5.47 -5.22
C TYR A 73 -1.39 6.31 -6.49
N ALA A 74 -1.14 7.61 -6.34
CA ALA A 74 -0.93 8.55 -7.44
C ALA A 74 0.45 9.18 -7.31
N PHE A 75 1.08 9.48 -8.45
CA PHE A 75 2.36 10.20 -8.48
C PHE A 75 2.17 11.55 -9.16
N ASP A 76 2.37 12.62 -8.39
CA ASP A 76 2.46 13.98 -8.92
C ASP A 76 3.91 14.27 -9.30
N ALA A 77 4.20 14.20 -10.59
CA ALA A 77 5.53 14.46 -11.12
C ALA A 77 5.96 15.93 -11.02
N ALA A 78 5.01 16.88 -10.93
CA ALA A 78 5.34 18.30 -10.79
C ALA A 78 5.75 18.64 -9.36
N ALA A 79 5.12 18.00 -8.37
CA ALA A 79 5.43 18.17 -6.96
C ALA A 79 6.52 17.19 -6.45
N ASP A 80 6.85 16.15 -7.21
CA ASP A 80 7.68 15.01 -6.77
C ASP A 80 7.11 14.35 -5.51
N VAL A 81 5.80 14.06 -5.52
CA VAL A 81 5.06 13.47 -4.40
C VAL A 81 4.30 12.21 -4.83
N VAL A 82 4.41 11.16 -4.04
CA VAL A 82 3.57 9.96 -4.09
C VAL A 82 2.49 10.07 -3.02
N PHE A 83 1.23 10.03 -3.45
CA PHE A 83 0.07 9.96 -2.57
C PHE A 83 -0.40 8.51 -2.50
N VAL A 84 -0.19 7.85 -1.35
CA VAL A 84 -0.79 6.55 -1.06
C VAL A 84 -2.24 6.78 -0.63
N LEU A 85 -3.18 6.24 -1.40
CA LEU A 85 -4.61 6.54 -1.29
C LEU A 85 -5.39 5.46 -0.54
N ALA A 86 -4.95 4.20 -0.66
CA ALA A 86 -5.57 3.08 0.04
C ALA A 86 -4.60 1.89 0.08
N ILE A 87 -4.76 1.02 1.07
CA ILE A 87 -4.04 -0.25 1.22
C ILE A 87 -5.07 -1.36 1.47
N LYS A 88 -5.06 -2.40 0.65
CA LYS A 88 -6.06 -3.46 0.72
C LYS A 88 -5.43 -4.84 0.66
N HIS A 89 -6.00 -5.81 1.38
CA HIS A 89 -5.61 -7.20 1.19
C HIS A 89 -6.21 -7.75 -0.11
N GLN A 90 -5.44 -8.51 -0.90
CA GLN A 90 -5.87 -9.00 -2.22
C GLN A 90 -7.11 -9.92 -2.16
N ARG A 91 -7.42 -10.52 -1.00
CA ARG A 91 -8.62 -11.35 -0.84
C ARG A 91 -9.86 -10.55 -0.44
N GLU A 92 -9.70 -9.28 -0.11
CA GLU A 92 -10.80 -8.33 0.10
C GLU A 92 -11.20 -7.64 -1.23
N GLN A 93 -10.58 -8.04 -2.34
CA GLN A 93 -10.77 -7.47 -3.69
C GLN A 93 -12.00 -8.01 -4.43
N ASP A 94 -13.10 -8.27 -3.73
CA ASP A 94 -14.41 -8.32 -4.39
C ASP A 94 -14.92 -6.87 -4.54
N TYR A 95 -14.35 -6.13 -5.50
CA TYR A 95 -14.96 -4.91 -6.02
C TYR A 95 -14.93 -4.92 -7.56
N HIS A 96 -16.13 -4.84 -8.13
CA HIS A 96 -16.44 -4.59 -9.54
C HIS A 96 -16.27 -3.11 -9.90
#